data_AF-A0A350EWK7-F1
#
_entry.id   AF-A0A350EWK7-F1
#
_cell.length_a   1.000
_cell.length_b   1.000
_cell.length_c   1.000
_cell.angle_alpha   90.00
_cell.angle_beta   90.00
_cell.angle_gamma   90.00
#
_symmetry.space_group_name_H-M   'P 1'
#
loop_
_entity.id
_entity.type
_entity.pdbx_description
1 polymer ?
#
loop_
_entity_poly.entity_id
_entity_poly.type
_entity_poly.pdbx_seq_one_letter_code
_entity_poly.pdbx_strand_id
1 'polypeptide(L)' 'RRRGFRRLSLETGAMPAFDRARRLYAKFGFQPCEPFAAYRPDRNSVFMTLEL' A
#
# COMPACT_ATOMS: atom_id res chain seq x y z
N ARG A 1 -1.38 -9.17 14.54
CA ARG A 1 0.05 -9.19 14.98
C ARG A 1 0.60 -10.57 15.40
N ARG A 2 -0.24 -11.62 15.59
CA ARG A 2 0.19 -12.95 16.10
C ARG A 2 1.23 -13.75 15.28
N ARG A 3 1.60 -13.29 14.08
CA ARG A 3 2.57 -13.98 13.19
C ARG A 3 3.98 -13.36 13.22
N GLY A 4 4.23 -12.33 14.05
CA GLY A 4 5.55 -11.68 14.14
C GLY A 4 5.92 -10.79 12.94
N PHE A 5 4.96 -10.46 12.07
CA PHE A 5 5.18 -9.52 10.97
C PHE A 5 5.42 -8.12 11.50
N ARG A 6 6.49 -7.48 11.00
CA ARG A 6 6.88 -6.10 11.34
C ARG A 6 6.35 -5.06 10.35
N ARG A 7 5.99 -5.51 9.15
CA ARG A 7 5.54 -4.65 8.05
C ARG A 7 4.58 -5.40 7.16
N LEU A 8 3.56 -4.70 6.66
CA LEU A 8 2.66 -5.15 5.62
C LEU A 8 2.66 -4.12 4.49
N SER A 9 2.97 -4.55 3.28
CA SER A 9 3.00 -3.68 2.10
C SER A 9 1.99 -4.18 1.07
N LEU A 10 1.33 -3.25 0.38
CA LEU A 10 0.32 -3.55 -0.64
C LEU A 10 0.52 -2.66 -1.86
N GLU A 11 0.07 -3.18 -3.00
CA GLU A 11 -0.08 -2.43 -4.25
C GLU A 11 -1.58 -2.20 -4.50
N THR A 12 -1.94 -1.01 -4.98
CA THR A 12 -3.27 -0.71 -5.48
C THR A 12 -3.20 0.21 -6.70
N GLY A 13 -4.30 0.35 -7.44
CA GLY A 13 -4.31 1.20 -8.63
C GLY A 13 -4.27 2.70 -8.29
N ALA A 14 -3.65 3.50 -9.16
CA ALA A 14 -3.62 4.97 -9.10
C ALA A 14 -4.92 5.61 -9.65
N MET A 15 -5.69 4.88 -10.45
CA MET A 15 -6.92 5.39 -11.08
C MET A 15 -7.96 5.83 -10.03
N PRO A 16 -8.85 6.79 -10.34
CA PRO A 16 -9.88 7.29 -9.40
C PRO A 16 -10.80 6.19 -8.86
N ALA A 17 -11.02 5.12 -9.63
CA ALA A 17 -11.81 3.96 -9.18
C ALA A 17 -11.28 3.31 -7.88
N PHE A 18 -9.96 3.40 -7.63
CA PHE A 18 -9.31 2.85 -6.45
C PHE A 18 -9.19 3.84 -5.28
N ASP A 19 -9.73 5.07 -5.41
CA ASP A 19 -9.60 6.09 -4.36
C ASP A 19 -10.22 5.65 -3.03
N ARG A 20 -11.37 4.96 -3.09
CA ARG A 20 -12.01 4.39 -1.90
C ARG A 20 -11.13 3.36 -1.20
N ALA A 21 -10.42 2.53 -1.97
CA ALA A 21 -9.50 1.54 -1.42
C ALA A 21 -8.30 2.24 -0.75
N ARG A 22 -7.66 3.20 -1.42
CA ARG A 22 -6.55 3.98 -0.86
C ARG A 22 -6.93 4.70 0.44
N ARG A 23 -8.11 5.32 0.49
CA ARG A 23 -8.64 5.96 1.70
C ARG A 23 -8.88 4.96 2.83
N LEU A 24 -9.40 3.77 2.50
CA LEU A 24 -9.60 2.70 3.46
C LEU A 24 -8.28 2.27 4.07
N TYR A 25 -7.25 2.01 3.25
CA TYR A 25 -5.92 1.64 3.74
C TYR A 25 -5.31 2.76 4.58
N ALA A 26 -5.40 4.01 4.13
CA ALA A 26 -4.93 5.17 4.91
C ALA A 26 -5.60 5.25 6.29
N LYS A 27 -6.91 4.97 6.39
CA LYS A 27 -7.63 4.93 7.66
C LYS A 27 -7.10 3.84 8.61
N PHE A 28 -6.59 2.74 8.08
CA PHE A 28 -5.95 1.68 8.86
C PHE A 28 -4.45 1.92 9.12
N GLY A 29 -3.94 3.12 8.81
CA GLY A 29 -2.56 3.53 9.09
C GLY A 29 -1.56 3.18 7.99
N PHE A 30 -2.01 2.71 6.82
CA PHE A 30 -1.10 2.55 5.68
C PHE A 30 -0.67 3.91 5.14
N GLN A 31 0.60 4.04 4.79
CA GLN A 31 1.20 5.25 4.24
C GLN A 31 1.78 4.97 2.85
N PRO A 32 1.75 5.93 1.92
CA PRO A 32 2.43 5.78 0.62
C PRO A 32 3.91 5.42 0.81
N CYS A 33 4.42 4.51 -0.03
CA CYS A 33 5.82 4.14 -0.02
C CYS A 33 6.35 3.89 -1.44
N GLU A 34 7.66 3.74 -1.56
CA GLU A 34 8.29 3.28 -2.79
C GLU A 34 7.85 1.83 -3.12
N PRO A 35 7.96 1.41 -4.40
CA PRO A 35 7.78 0.02 -4.79
C PRO A 35 8.67 -0.92 -3.96
N PHE A 36 8.14 -2.10 -3.65
CA PHE A 36 8.85 -3.10 -2.84
C PHE A 36 9.17 -4.36 -3.64
N ALA A 37 10.15 -5.14 -3.18
CA ALA A 37 10.61 -6.36 -3.86
C ALA A 37 10.99 -6.09 -5.32
N ALA A 38 10.36 -6.79 -6.28
CA ALA A 38 10.62 -6.66 -7.71
C ALA A 38 9.62 -5.74 -8.43
N TYR A 39 8.72 -5.07 -7.71
CA TYR A 39 7.79 -4.13 -8.31
C TYR A 39 8.54 -2.89 -8.80
N ARG A 40 8.17 -2.42 -9.99
CA ARG A 40 8.71 -1.19 -10.57
C ARG A 40 7.73 -0.04 -10.37
N PRO A 41 8.23 1.21 -10.25
CA PRO A 41 7.35 2.36 -10.26
C PRO A 41 6.63 2.43 -11.60
N ASP A 42 5.31 2.41 -11.55
CA ASP A 42 4.42 2.59 -12.69
C ASP A 42 3.42 3.71 -12.38
N ARG A 43 2.94 4.41 -13.42
CA ARG A 43 1.99 5.52 -13.25
C ARG A 43 0.61 5.05 -12.80
N ASN A 44 0.27 3.78 -12.99
CA ASN A 44 -1.00 3.20 -12.64
C ASN A 44 -0.97 2.44 -11.30
N SER A 45 0.18 2.32 -10.65
CA SER A 45 0.33 1.64 -9.36
C SER A 45 0.67 2.63 -8.24
N VAL A 46 0.06 2.40 -7.08
CA VAL A 46 0.33 3.10 -5.82
C VAL A 46 0.70 2.04 -4.80
N PHE A 47 1.85 2.20 -4.18
CA PHE A 47 2.32 1.31 -3.12
C PHE A 47 2.08 1.96 -1.76
N MET A 48 1.62 1.17 -0.80
CA MET A 48 1.41 1.62 0.56
C MET A 48 1.95 0.59 1.55
N THR A 49 2.42 1.05 2.70
CA THR A 49 2.96 0.20 3.76
C THR A 49 2.38 0.56 5.12
N LEU A 50 2.20 -0.45 5.97
CA LEU A 50 1.83 -0.33 7.37
C LEU A 50 2.91 -0.99 8.22
N GLU A 51 3.43 -0.25 9.19
CA GLU A 51 4.29 -0.81 10.24
C GLU A 51 3.42 -1.48 11.30
N LEU A 52 3.73 -2.75 11.58
CA LEU A 52 2.92 -3.66 12.39
C LEU A 52 3.50 -3.92 13.78
#